data_AF-A0A8B6BK98-F1
#
_entry.id   AF-A0A8B6BK98-F1
#
_cell.length_a   1.000
_cell.length_b   1.000
_cell.length_c   1.000
_cell.angle_alpha   90.00
_cell.angle_beta   90.00
_cell.angle_gamma   90.00
#
_symmetry.space_group_name_H-M   'P 1'
#
loop_
_entity.id
_entity.type
_entity.pdbx_description
1 polymer ?
#
loop_
_entity_poly.entity_id
_entity_poly.type
_entity_poly.pdbx_seq_one_letter_code
_entity_poly.pdbx_strand_id
1 'polypeptide(L)'
;MSCHKNAKFLARTVFVHKNNVEQAHNALMRFMRNDGIVDQVRRKKYYEKPTTMRRRISYERCKRIYNADMQRKIEFVMKVNRESPWIG
;
A
#
# COMPACT_ATOMS: atom_id res chain seq x y z
N MET A 1 -2.28 -35.97 10.30
CA MET A 1 -3.39 -35.47 9.46
C MET A 1 -2.95 -34.21 8.74
N SER A 2 -2.47 -34.34 7.51
CA SER A 2 -2.04 -33.20 6.67
C SER A 2 -3.11 -32.94 5.63
N CYS A 3 -3.68 -31.74 5.61
CA CYS A 3 -4.64 -31.33 4.60
C CYS A 3 -4.60 -29.80 4.46
N HIS A 4 -3.56 -29.30 3.77
CA HIS A 4 -3.71 -28.02 3.08
C HIS A 4 -4.45 -28.33 1.78
N LYS A 5 -5.70 -27.85 1.66
CA LYS A 5 -6.55 -28.07 0.48
C LYS A 5 -6.06 -27.33 -0.78
N ASN A 6 -5.04 -26.49 -0.65
CA ASN A 6 -4.55 -25.61 -1.72
C ASN A 6 -3.28 -26.16 -2.36
N ALA A 7 -3.13 -25.90 -3.66
CA ALA A 7 -1.90 -26.20 -4.40
C ALA A 7 -0.70 -25.45 -3.79
N LYS A 8 0.41 -26.16 -3.58
CA LYS A 8 1.66 -25.58 -3.10
C LYS A 8 2.26 -24.70 -4.21
N PHE A 9 2.95 -23.63 -3.81
CA PHE A 9 3.69 -22.74 -4.72
C PHE A 9 2.85 -21.98 -5.77
N LEU A 10 1.52 -21.99 -5.63
CA LEU A 10 0.65 -21.21 -6.50
C LEU A 10 0.47 -19.76 -6.01
N ALA A 11 0.26 -19.59 -4.70
CA ALA A 11 0.00 -18.27 -4.12
C ALA A 11 1.31 -17.56 -3.74
N ARG A 12 1.45 -16.30 -4.17
CA ARG A 12 2.52 -15.36 -3.75
C ARG A 12 3.94 -15.90 -3.98
N THR A 13 4.12 -16.65 -5.07
CA THR A 13 5.42 -17.12 -5.54
C THR A 13 5.99 -16.16 -6.58
N VAL A 14 7.31 -16.01 -6.58
CA VAL A 14 8.05 -15.16 -7.54
C VAL A 14 9.24 -15.98 -8.05
N PHE A 15 9.40 -16.02 -9.37
CA PHE A 15 10.56 -16.64 -10.00
C PHE A 15 11.75 -15.68 -9.99
N VAL A 16 12.94 -16.24 -9.77
CA VAL A 16 14.20 -15.49 -9.82
C VAL A 16 14.73 -15.50 -11.25
N HIS A 17 14.96 -14.31 -11.81
CA HIS A 17 15.54 -14.17 -13.15
C HIS A 17 17.05 -13.90 -13.06
N LYS A 18 17.86 -14.60 -13.87
CA LYS A 18 19.33 -14.38 -13.96
C LYS A 18 20.05 -14.37 -12.60
N ASN A 19 19.63 -15.23 -11.68
CA ASN A 19 20.17 -15.33 -10.32
C ASN A 19 20.09 -14.02 -9.48
N ASN A 20 19.26 -13.05 -9.86
CA ASN A 20 19.08 -11.82 -9.11
C ASN A 20 18.02 -11.99 -8.01
N VAL A 21 18.44 -12.49 -6.86
CA VAL A 21 17.57 -12.78 -5.71
C VAL A 21 17.01 -11.51 -5.08
N GLU A 22 17.80 -10.45 -4.99
CA GLU A 22 17.38 -9.20 -4.37
C GLU A 22 16.21 -8.55 -5.12
N GLN A 23 16.28 -8.54 -6.46
CA GLN A 23 15.21 -7.99 -7.29
C GLN A 23 13.91 -8.80 -7.11
N ALA A 24 14.00 -10.13 -7.09
CA ALA A 24 12.86 -11.00 -6.86
C ALA A 24 12.24 -10.78 -5.46
N HIS A 25 13.08 -10.65 -4.43
CA HIS A 25 12.62 -10.35 -3.07
C HIS A 25 11.94 -8.98 -2.98
N ASN A 26 12.49 -7.94 -3.61
CA ASN A 26 11.90 -6.61 -3.64
C ASN A 26 10.55 -6.60 -4.37
N ALA A 27 10.44 -7.34 -5.47
CA ALA A 27 9.18 -7.53 -6.18
C ALA A 27 8.14 -8.23 -5.29
N LEU A 28 8.53 -9.33 -4.62
CA LEU A 28 7.68 -10.03 -3.67
C LEU A 28 7.19 -9.11 -2.54
N MET A 29 8.10 -8.34 -1.93
CA MET A 29 7.75 -7.40 -0.87
C MET A 29 6.81 -6.29 -1.35
N ARG A 30 6.96 -5.81 -2.59
CA ARG A 30 6.04 -4.84 -3.19
C ARG A 30 4.63 -5.44 -3.34
N PHE A 31 4.52 -6.68 -3.84
CA PHE A 31 3.23 -7.36 -3.92
C PHE A 31 2.59 -7.53 -2.53
N MET A 32 3.36 -7.98 -1.55
CA MET A 32 2.87 -8.16 -0.18
C MET A 32 2.44 -6.85 0.51
N ARG A 33 3.08 -5.73 0.17
CA ARG A 33 2.69 -4.38 0.66
C ARG A 33 1.42 -3.90 -0.01
N ASN A 34 1.29 -4.07 -1.33
CA ASN A 34 0.09 -3.68 -2.07
C ASN A 34 -1.15 -4.46 -1.60
N ASP A 35 -1.01 -5.75 -1.31
CA ASP A 35 -2.06 -6.59 -0.74
C ASP A 35 -2.38 -6.26 0.73
N GLY A 36 -1.57 -5.40 1.39
CA GLY A 36 -1.74 -5.03 2.80
C GLY A 36 -1.40 -6.14 3.80
N ILE A 37 -0.81 -7.25 3.35
CA ILE A 37 -0.49 -8.42 4.21
C ILE A 37 0.51 -8.04 5.29
N VAL A 38 1.54 -7.27 4.92
CA VAL A 38 2.58 -6.85 5.88
C VAL A 38 1.98 -6.08 7.04
N ASP A 39 1.07 -5.14 6.76
CA ASP A 39 0.39 -4.37 7.80
C ASP A 39 -0.59 -5.24 8.60
N GLN A 40 -1.27 -6.17 7.96
CA GLN A 40 -2.14 -7.13 8.64
C GLN A 40 -1.35 -8.01 9.62
N VAL A 41 -0.20 -8.54 9.22
CA VAL A 41 0.67 -9.36 10.08
C VAL A 41 1.16 -8.54 11.27
N ARG A 42 1.61 -7.29 11.04
CA ARG A 42 2.03 -6.38 12.12
C ARG A 42 0.90 -6.11 13.11
N ARG A 43 -0.33 -5.89 12.62
CA ARG A 43 -1.52 -5.66 13.46
C ARG A 43 -1.93 -6.89 14.26
N LYS A 44 -1.81 -8.09 13.67
CA LYS A 44 -2.14 -9.36 14.33
C LYS A 44 -1.12 -9.79 15.38
N LYS A 45 0.04 -9.12 15.49
CA LYS A 45 1.06 -9.44 16.50
C LYS A 45 0.52 -9.30 17.93
N TYR A 46 -0.39 -8.34 18.17
CA TYR A 46 -1.04 -8.12 19.45
C TYR A 46 -2.54 -7.94 19.25
N TYR A 47 -3.33 -8.27 20.27
CA TYR A 47 -4.78 -8.06 20.21
C TYR A 47 -5.13 -6.56 20.19
N GLU A 48 -5.82 -6.12 19.13
CA GLU A 48 -6.41 -4.78 19.02
C GLU A 48 -7.86 -4.82 19.54
N LYS A 49 -8.19 -4.01 20.56
CA LYS A 49 -9.57 -3.90 21.05
C LYS A 49 -10.51 -3.42 19.93
N PRO A 50 -11.77 -3.90 19.86
CA PRO A 50 -12.69 -3.54 18.78
C PRO A 50 -12.96 -2.05 18.63
N THR A 51 -13.00 -1.31 19.75
CA THR A 51 -13.20 0.14 19.77
C THR A 51 -12.01 0.88 19.15
N THR A 52 -10.78 0.46 19.46
CA THR A 52 -9.54 1.00 18.87
C THR A 52 -9.49 0.71 17.37
N MET A 53 -9.82 -0.52 16.97
CA MET A 53 -9.88 -0.93 15.55
C MET A 53 -10.86 -0.05 14.76
N ARG A 54 -12.07 0.20 15.28
CA ARG A 54 -13.07 1.04 14.62
C ARG A 54 -12.59 2.49 14.45
N ARG A 55 -12.00 3.07 15.50
CA ARG A 55 -11.42 4.43 15.44
C ARG A 55 -10.31 4.53 14.38
N ARG A 56 -9.42 3.54 14.33
CA ARG A 56 -8.36 3.46 13.33
C ARG A 56 -8.90 3.38 11.90
N ILE A 57 -9.87 2.50 11.64
CA ILE A 57 -10.47 2.36 10.30
C ILE A 57 -11.12 3.67 9.87
N SER A 58 -11.83 4.36 10.77
CA SER A 58 -12.42 5.67 10.48
C SER A 58 -11.35 6.69 10.12
N TYR A 59 -10.28 6.79 10.91
CA TYR A 59 -9.16 7.69 10.66
C TYR A 59 -8.47 7.40 9.31
N GLU A 60 -8.16 6.13 9.02
CA GLU A 60 -7.53 5.72 7.75
C GLU A 60 -8.42 6.06 6.55
N ARG A 61 -9.75 5.95 6.69
CA ARG A 61 -10.69 6.35 5.64
C ARG A 61 -10.68 7.85 5.39
N CYS A 62 -10.82 8.66 6.45
CA CYS A 62 -10.79 10.11 6.32
C CYS A 62 -9.46 10.61 5.75
N LYS A 63 -8.33 10.06 6.22
CA LYS A 63 -7.00 10.39 5.72
C LYS A 63 -6.85 10.09 4.22
N ARG A 64 -7.38 8.96 3.75
CA ARG A 64 -7.33 8.60 2.32
C ARG A 64 -8.13 9.57 1.46
N ILE A 65 -9.34 9.92 1.89
CA ILE A 65 -10.20 10.88 1.19
C ILE A 65 -9.48 12.23 1.10
N TYR A 66 -8.99 12.73 2.24
CA TYR A 66 -8.25 13.98 2.30
C TYR A 66 -7.02 13.99 1.39
N ASN A 67 -6.19 12.94 1.45
CA ASN A 67 -5.00 12.85 0.61
C ASN A 67 -5.35 12.82 -0.89
N ALA A 68 -6.42 12.12 -1.26
CA ALA A 68 -6.88 12.05 -2.65
C ALA A 68 -7.42 13.40 -3.14
N ASP A 69 -8.20 14.10 -2.31
CA ASP A 69 -8.71 15.45 -2.62
C ASP A 69 -7.56 16.47 -2.71
N MET A 70 -6.62 16.41 -1.77
CA MET A 70 -5.46 17.30 -1.75
C MET A 70 -4.57 17.08 -2.98
N GLN A 71 -4.31 15.82 -3.36
CA GLN A 71 -3.56 15.49 -4.57
C GLN A 71 -4.25 16.08 -5.82
N ARG A 72 -5.57 15.93 -5.93
CA ARG A 72 -6.36 16.54 -7.03
C ARG A 72 -6.26 18.06 -7.04
N LYS A 73 -6.29 18.70 -5.86
CA LYS A 73 -6.11 20.16 -5.74
C LYS A 73 -4.71 20.60 -6.17
N ILE A 74 -3.67 19.87 -5.74
CA ILE A 74 -2.28 20.15 -6.14
C ILE A 74 -2.15 20.05 -7.65
N GLU A 75 -2.60 18.95 -8.26
CA GLU A 75 -2.54 18.76 -9.71
C GLU A 75 -3.28 19.86 -10.48
N PHE A 76 -4.39 20.36 -9.94
CA PHE A 76 -5.13 21.48 -10.52
C PHE A 76 -4.33 22.79 -10.45
N VAL A 77 -3.81 23.14 -9.26
CA VAL A 77 -3.04 24.38 -9.05
C VAL A 77 -1.71 24.35 -9.82
N MET A 78 -1.08 23.19 -9.93
CA MET A 78 0.18 23.04 -10.66
C MET A 78 0.05 23.38 -12.15
N LYS A 79 -1.15 23.30 -12.75
CA LYS A 79 -1.38 23.74 -14.14
C LYS A 79 -1.15 25.23 -14.35
N VAL A 80 -1.36 26.04 -13.31
CA VAL A 80 -1.19 27.50 -13.38
C VAL A 80 0.15 27.96 -12.79
N ASN A 81 1.03 27.03 -12.39
CA ASN A 81 2.36 27.33 -11.89
C ASN A 81 3.33 27.69 -13.03
N ARG A 82 3.08 28.83 -13.67
CA ARG A 82 3.90 29.44 -14.71
C ARG A 82 4.40 30.81 -14.23
N GLU A 83 5.46 31.33 -14.85
CA GLU A 83 5.92 32.69 -14.58
C GLU A 83 4.80 33.72 -14.85
N SER A 84 4.85 34.84 -14.13
CA SER A 84 3.86 35.91 -14.29
C SER A 84 3.82 36.35 -15.75
N PRO A 85 2.64 36.29 -16.42
CA PRO A 85 2.51 36.77 -17.79
C PRO A 85 2.58 38.30 -17.87
N TRP A 86 2.46 38.99 -16.74
CA TRP A 86 2.60 40.44 -16.66
C TRP A 86 4.07 40.76 -16.35
N ILE A 87 4.76 41.20 -17.39
CA ILE A 87 6.05 41.87 -17.30
C ILE A 87 5.71 43.33 -16.93
N GLY A 88 6.23 43.79 -15.80
CA GLY A 88 6.27 45.23 -15.49
C GLY A 88 7.24 45.94 -16.42
#